data_AF-A0A3P8U9L0-F1
#
_entry.id   AF-A0A3P8U9L0-F1
#
_cell.length_a   1.000
_cell.length_b   1.000
_cell.length_c   1.000
_cell.angle_alpha   90.00
_cell.angle_beta   90.00
_cell.angle_gamma   90.00
#
_symmetry.space_group_name_H-M   'P 1'
#
loop_
_entity.id
_entity.type
_entity.pdbx_description
1 polymer ?
#
loop_
_entity_poly.entity_id
_entity_poly.type
_entity_poly.pdbx_seq_one_letter_code
_entity_poly.pdbx_strand_id
1 'polypeptide(L)' 'RGGVGGRREEDEVREAARKRRRVESDVFGDLSRLLPLQSSIRSHLDKPSVIRLTLSYIRLHTLLKVLWT' A
#
# COMPACT_ATOMS: atom_id res chain seq x y z
N ARG A 1 -8.53 37.11 20.30
CA ARG A 1 -7.32 36.79 19.49
C ARG A 1 -7.10 35.28 19.55
N GLY A 2 -7.54 34.51 18.55
CA GLY A 2 -7.41 33.05 18.58
C GLY A 2 -7.41 32.41 17.19
N GLY A 3 -6.79 33.05 16.19
CA GLY A 3 -7.09 32.75 14.78
C GLY A 3 -5.92 32.37 13.88
N VAL A 4 -4.69 32.22 14.38
CA VAL A 4 -3.51 31.95 13.51
C VAL A 4 -2.70 30.74 13.96
N GLY A 5 -2.65 30.43 15.26
CA GLY A 5 -1.98 29.22 15.77
C GLY A 5 -2.68 27.93 15.36
N GLY A 6 -4.00 27.81 15.59
CA GLY A 6 -4.75 26.60 15.28
C GLY A 6 -4.82 26.25 13.79
N ARG A 7 -4.88 27.25 12.89
CA ARG A 7 -4.90 27.01 11.44
C ARG A 7 -3.60 26.37 10.94
N ARG A 8 -2.44 26.80 11.46
CA ARG A 8 -1.15 26.20 11.09
C ARG A 8 -1.01 24.77 11.58
N GLU A 9 -1.45 24.49 12.80
CA GLU A 9 -1.44 23.13 13.35
C GLU A 9 -2.39 22.20 12.58
N GLU A 10 -3.59 22.66 12.22
CA GLU A 10 -4.52 21.92 11.36
C GLU A 10 -3.95 21.66 9.96
N ASP A 11 -3.26 22.65 9.38
CA ASP A 11 -2.59 22.51 8.09
C ASP A 11 -1.44 21.51 8.15
N GLU A 12 -0.64 21.53 9.21
CA GLU A 12 0.45 20.56 9.46
C GLU A 12 -0.08 19.13 9.66
N VAL A 13 -1.15 18.96 10.44
CA VAL A 13 -1.80 17.65 10.62
C VAL A 13 -2.37 17.13 9.30
N ARG A 14 -2.98 18.01 8.50
CA ARG A 14 -3.51 17.66 7.18
C ARG A 14 -2.40 17.24 6.22
N GLU A 15 -1.29 17.96 6.18
CA GLU A 15 -0.13 17.62 5.36
C GLU A 15 0.53 16.31 5.84
N ALA A 16 0.62 16.07 7.15
CA ALA A 16 1.09 14.79 7.69
C ALA A 16 0.18 13.62 7.26
N ALA A 17 -1.13 13.80 7.29
CA ALA A 17 -2.09 12.79 6.83
C ALA A 17 -1.95 12.53 5.31
N ARG A 18 -1.76 13.58 4.50
CA ARG A 18 -1.52 13.45 3.06
C ARG A 18 -0.21 12.73 2.76
N LYS A 19 0.87 13.08 3.46
CA LYS A 19 2.18 12.42 3.34
C LYS A 19 2.06 10.93 3.65
N ARG A 20 1.37 10.56 4.74
CA ARG A 20 1.11 9.15 5.08
C ARG A 20 0.35 8.41 3.97
N ARG A 21 -0.72 9.01 3.43
CA ARG A 21 -1.49 8.41 2.32
C ARG A 21 -0.66 8.22 1.06
N ARG A 22 0.22 9.17 0.73
CA ARG A 22 1.15 9.05 -0.41
C ARG A 22 2.12 7.90 -0.22
N VAL A 23 2.81 7.87 0.92
CA VAL A 23 3.75 6.78 1.24
C VAL A 23 3.07 5.42 1.17
N GLU A 24 1.87 5.30 1.72
CA GLU A 24 1.10 4.05 1.66
C GLU A 24 0.77 3.64 0.22
N SER A 25 0.32 4.58 -0.63
CA SER A 25 0.06 4.31 -2.04
C SER A 25 1.32 3.92 -2.81
N ASP A 26 2.46 4.55 -2.53
CA ASP A 26 3.74 4.21 -3.16
C ASP A 26 4.18 2.78 -2.76
N VAL A 27 4.06 2.44 -1.47
CA VAL A 27 4.34 1.08 -0.96
C VAL A 27 3.42 0.04 -1.60
N PHE A 28 2.14 0.32 -1.79
CA PHE A 28 1.23 -0.59 -2.51
C PHE A 28 1.61 -0.75 -3.97
N GLY A 29 2.06 0.32 -4.62
CA GLY A 29 2.63 0.28 -5.97
C GLY A 29 3.85 -0.64 -6.02
N ASP A 30 4.78 -0.49 -5.10
CA ASP A 30 5.98 -1.34 -4.98
C ASP A 30 5.61 -2.81 -4.73
N LEU A 31 4.68 -3.05 -3.81
CA LEU A 31 4.21 -4.40 -3.51
C LEU A 31 3.60 -5.08 -4.74
N SER A 32 2.81 -4.35 -5.52
CA SER A 32 2.25 -4.85 -6.77
C SER A 32 3.31 -5.21 -7.82
N ARG A 33 4.47 -4.53 -7.80
CA ARG A 33 5.60 -4.79 -8.71
C ARG A 33 6.37 -6.06 -8.36
N LEU A 34 6.40 -6.43 -7.08
CA LEU A 34 7.05 -7.65 -6.60
C LEU A 34 6.25 -8.92 -6.92
N LEU A 35 4.94 -8.79 -7.13
CA LEU A 35 4.09 -9.90 -7.52
C LEU A 35 4.37 -10.31 -8.98
N PRO A 36 4.36 -11.62 -9.31
CA PRO A 36 4.57 -12.12 -10.67
C PRO A 36 3.32 -11.88 -11.54
N LEU A 37 2.97 -10.62 -11.77
CA LEU A 37 1.79 -10.18 -12.51
C LEU A 37 2.20 -9.31 -13.70
N GLN A 38 1.42 -9.39 -14.78
CA GLN A 38 1.63 -8.53 -15.95
C GLN A 38 1.43 -7.05 -15.63
N SER A 39 2.23 -6.19 -16.25
CA SER A 39 2.18 -4.74 -16.08
C SER A 39 0.81 -4.13 -16.32
N SER A 40 0.06 -4.65 -17.30
CA SER A 40 -1.31 -4.22 -17.64
C SER A 40 -2.32 -4.46 -16.51
N ILE A 41 -2.13 -5.53 -15.72
CA ILE A 41 -3.02 -5.84 -14.60
C ILE A 41 -2.64 -4.98 -13.39
N ARG A 42 -1.35 -4.72 -13.17
CA ARG A 42 -0.85 -3.94 -12.03
C ARG A 42 -1.41 -2.51 -11.99
N SER A 43 -1.59 -1.86 -13.15
CA SER A 43 -2.15 -0.51 -13.22
C SER A 43 -3.64 -0.43 -12.86
N HIS A 44 -4.34 -1.57 -12.85
CA HIS A 44 -5.76 -1.68 -12.54
C HIS A 44 -6.03 -2.35 -11.18
N LEU A 45 -4.99 -2.62 -10.37
CA LEU A 45 -5.15 -3.25 -9.07
C LEU A 45 -5.56 -2.25 -8.00
N ASP A 46 -6.72 -2.49 -7.39
CA ASP A 46 -7.12 -1.78 -6.17
C ASP A 46 -6.24 -2.19 -4.97
N LYS A 47 -6.05 -1.28 -4.00
CA LYS A 47 -5.29 -1.55 -2.77
C LYS A 47 -5.69 -2.86 -2.06
N PRO A 48 -6.99 -3.17 -1.87
CA PRO A 48 -7.39 -4.44 -1.24
C PRO A 48 -7.01 -5.65 -2.07
N SER A 49 -7.08 -5.54 -3.39
CA SER A 49 -6.69 -6.60 -4.32
C SER A 49 -5.20 -6.89 -4.24
N VAL A 50 -4.33 -5.85 -4.20
CA VAL A 50 -2.88 -6.03 -4.00
C VAL A 50 -2.58 -6.80 -2.71
N ILE A 51 -3.24 -6.45 -1.59
CA ILE A 51 -3.07 -7.15 -0.31
C ILE A 51 -3.48 -8.62 -0.43
N ARG A 52 -4.66 -8.88 -0.99
CA ARG A 52 -5.19 -10.24 -1.15
C ARG A 52 -4.28 -11.10 -2.03
N LEU A 53 -3.81 -10.58 -3.16
CA LEU A 53 -2.88 -11.30 -4.03
C LEU A 53 -1.55 -11.57 -3.33
N THR A 54 -1.01 -10.59 -2.60
CA THR A 54 0.22 -10.77 -1.81
C THR A 54 0.08 -11.87 -0.77
N LEU A 55 -1.01 -11.85 0.01
CA LEU A 55 -1.25 -12.87 1.03
C LEU A 55 -1.45 -14.25 0.42
N SER A 56 -2.21 -14.35 -0.68
CA SER A 56 -2.39 -15.60 -1.42
C SER A 56 -1.06 -16.11 -1.97
N TYR A 57 -0.21 -15.23 -2.52
CA TYR A 57 1.10 -15.59 -3.06
C TYR A 57 2.01 -16.19 -1.98
N ILE A 58 2.12 -15.54 -0.81
CA ILE A 58 2.91 -16.05 0.32
C ILE A 58 2.39 -17.41 0.78
N ARG A 59 1.06 -17.56 0.94
CA ARG A 59 0.45 -18.83 1.35
C ARG A 59 0.72 -19.95 0.36
N LEU A 60 0.55 -19.70 -0.94
CA LEU A 60 0.84 -20.66 -2.00
C LEU A 60 2.31 -21.07 -1.98
N HIS A 61 3.22 -20.11 -1.82
CA HIS A 61 4.65 -20.39 -1.74
C HIS A 61 5.00 -21.26 -0.53
N THR A 62 4.42 -20.99 0.64
CA THR A 62 4.61 -21.83 1.84
C THR A 62 4.06 -23.23 1.63
N LEU A 63 2.85 -23.37 1.09
CA LEU A 63 2.25 -24.68 0.83
C LEU A 63 3.06 -25.50 -0.18
N LEU A 64 3.52 -24.87 -1.26
CA LEU A 64 4.37 -25.52 -2.25
C LEU A 64 5.72 -25.93 -1.65
N LYS A 65 6.31 -25.11 -0.79
CA LYS A 65 7.56 -25.43 -0.09
C LYS A 65 7.39 -26.63 0.86
N VAL A 66 6.28 -26.70 1.59
CA VAL A 66 5.95 -27.82 2.47
C VAL A 66 5.64 -29.09 1.68
N LEU A 67 4.92 -28.99 0.57
CA LEU A 67 4.61 -30.14 -0.30
C LEU A 67 5.85 -30.74 -0.96
N TRP A 68 6.87 -29.91 -1.18
CA TRP A 68 8.12 -30.31 -1.82
C TRP A 68 9.22 -30.71 -0.83
N THR A 69 8.91 -30.79 0.48
CA THR A 69 9.78 -31.32 1.54
C THR A 69 9.25 -32.67 2.00
#